data_AF-A0A175Y237-F1
#
_entry.id   AF-A0A175Y237-F1
#
_cell.length_a   1.000
_cell.length_b   1.000
_cell.length_c   1.000
_cell.angle_alpha   90.00
_cell.angle_beta   90.00
_cell.angle_gamma   90.00
#
_symmetry.space_group_name_H-M   'P 1'
#
loop_
_entity.id
_entity.type
_entity.pdbx_description
1 polymer ?
#
loop_
_entity_poly.entity_id
_entity_poly.type
_entity_poly.pdbx_seq_one_letter_code
_entity_poly.pdbx_strand_id
1 'polypeptide(L)'
;MIVKHSTKADECADFAAFIASADFERLPERTRRNALARRRGLEGERATAHILDRHFHDRPDHVLLHDLRLPDGIGGFAQFDHIILSRLSRTATVVEVKNYRGRLSKNEHDEWLVWYEGRRRPIDIPNPLAQARRQKEVLRAWLKAQRHDLAFEKIGAFVIIPSDCSIDRSKVGRDVAIYKADNFIAAWAEFGGVSPFGRLFSSGVAAKSLMAIAQQLAASHQPDPRTFEELVGLPSRKDEHPSAATVLAAETASAAEPEVDPPSNVNLGSVPDAPEEAEPTCTANEVVEAAPVAPVEAVTATPAPSNPIRAGKASTKIEVVPGIHERVLPDGRIAFLSDETDGAGDRLKSACDGLGRWNPRYRNWLTDPDQAAVVRETLLTKHQERSLVAAERSPTAVNQQAREA
;
A
#
# COMPACT_ATOMS: atom_id res chain seq x y z
N MET A 1 5.19 7.21 12.68
CA MET A 1 4.67 6.53 13.88
C MET A 1 3.48 5.66 13.47
N ILE A 2 3.16 4.63 14.25
CA ILE A 2 1.97 3.77 14.06
C ILE A 2 1.04 4.04 15.25
N VAL A 3 -0.27 4.20 15.02
CA VAL A 3 -1.24 4.51 16.09
C VAL A 3 -2.30 3.42 16.28
N LYS A 4 -2.65 2.67 15.22
CA LYS A 4 -3.40 1.42 15.32
C LYS A 4 -2.65 0.37 14.51
N HIS A 5 -2.08 -0.63 15.18
CA HIS A 5 -1.38 -1.75 14.54
C HIS A 5 -2.33 -2.66 13.77
N SER A 6 -1.77 -3.47 12.88
CA SER A 6 -2.53 -4.39 12.04
C SER A 6 -2.84 -5.71 12.74
N THR A 7 -4.09 -6.18 12.62
CA THR A 7 -4.58 -7.47 13.16
C THR A 7 -4.29 -8.65 12.23
N LYS A 8 -3.72 -8.38 11.04
CA LYS A 8 -3.59 -9.35 9.94
C LYS A 8 -2.57 -10.46 10.20
N ALA A 9 -1.71 -10.33 11.20
CA ALA A 9 -0.86 -11.42 11.66
C ALA A 9 -1.69 -12.53 12.30
N ASP A 10 -2.58 -12.15 13.21
CA ASP A 10 -3.40 -13.05 14.01
C ASP A 10 -4.57 -13.60 13.17
N GLU A 11 -5.26 -12.74 12.39
CA GLU A 11 -6.27 -13.19 11.42
C GLU A 11 -5.69 -14.23 10.43
N CYS A 12 -4.43 -14.09 10.01
CA CYS A 12 -3.78 -15.12 9.17
C CYS A 12 -3.54 -16.44 9.91
N ALA A 13 -3.20 -16.39 11.21
CA ALA A 13 -2.98 -17.58 12.02
C ALA A 13 -4.29 -18.33 12.28
N ASP A 14 -5.36 -17.62 12.62
CA ASP A 14 -6.70 -18.18 12.82
C ASP A 14 -7.21 -18.88 11.54
N PHE A 15 -7.10 -18.21 10.39
CA PHE A 15 -7.46 -18.82 9.10
C PHE A 15 -6.56 -20.01 8.75
N ALA A 16 -5.28 -20.02 9.13
CA ALA A 16 -4.41 -21.17 8.93
C ALA A 16 -4.79 -22.35 9.83
N ALA A 17 -5.09 -22.10 11.11
CA ALA A 17 -5.52 -23.13 12.06
C ALA A 17 -6.86 -23.75 11.67
N PHE A 18 -7.84 -22.93 11.26
CA PHE A 18 -9.12 -23.42 10.75
C PHE A 18 -8.97 -24.30 9.50
N ILE A 19 -8.16 -23.87 8.52
CA ILE A 19 -7.90 -24.65 7.30
C ILE A 19 -7.13 -25.94 7.58
N ALA A 20 -6.36 -26.01 8.68
CA ALA A 20 -5.68 -27.22 9.14
C ALA A 20 -6.55 -28.14 10.02
N SER A 21 -7.79 -27.76 10.34
CA SER A 21 -8.68 -28.55 11.18
C SER A 21 -9.24 -29.79 10.46
N ALA A 22 -9.46 -30.88 11.21
CA ALA A 22 -10.01 -32.13 10.66
C ALA A 22 -11.42 -31.98 10.07
N ASP A 23 -12.17 -30.95 10.51
CA ASP A 23 -13.51 -30.66 9.99
C ASP A 23 -13.48 -29.82 8.70
N PHE A 24 -12.37 -29.16 8.36
CA PHE A 24 -12.28 -28.32 7.16
C PHE A 24 -12.63 -29.09 5.88
N GLU A 25 -12.12 -30.32 5.74
CA GLU A 25 -12.41 -31.19 4.60
C GLU A 25 -13.86 -31.72 4.57
N ARG A 26 -14.60 -31.62 5.69
CA ARG A 26 -16.03 -31.96 5.77
C ARG A 26 -16.93 -30.78 5.34
N LEU A 27 -16.40 -29.56 5.30
CA LEU A 27 -17.18 -28.36 4.98
C LEU A 27 -17.60 -28.32 3.50
N PRO A 28 -18.70 -27.60 3.17
CA PRO A 28 -19.10 -27.37 1.79
C PRO A 28 -17.98 -26.74 0.96
N GLU A 29 -17.83 -27.20 -0.29
CA GLU A 29 -16.80 -26.76 -1.23
C GLU A 29 -16.82 -25.24 -1.50
N ARG A 30 -17.98 -24.58 -1.34
CA ARG A 30 -18.07 -23.10 -1.35
C ARG A 30 -17.36 -22.49 -0.14
N THR A 31 -17.62 -23.00 1.06
CA THR A 31 -17.02 -22.53 2.32
C THR A 31 -15.52 -22.73 2.34
N ARG A 32 -15.02 -23.89 1.89
CA ARG A 32 -13.57 -24.13 1.74
C ARG A 32 -12.91 -23.12 0.81
N ARG A 33 -13.50 -22.85 -0.36
CA ARG A 33 -13.01 -21.83 -1.29
C ARG A 33 -13.09 -20.42 -0.72
N ASN A 34 -14.14 -20.07 0.02
CA ASN A 34 -14.25 -18.78 0.71
C ASN A 34 -13.12 -18.61 1.73
N ALA A 35 -12.87 -19.60 2.58
CA ALA A 35 -11.80 -19.57 3.58
C ALA A 35 -10.41 -19.44 2.95
N LEU A 36 -10.12 -20.23 1.91
CA LEU A 36 -8.86 -20.17 1.16
C LEU A 36 -8.67 -18.82 0.44
N ALA A 37 -9.74 -18.22 -0.08
CA ALA A 37 -9.70 -16.89 -0.68
C ALA A 37 -9.51 -15.78 0.36
N ARG A 38 -10.20 -15.86 1.51
CA ARG A 38 -10.07 -14.90 2.61
C ARG A 38 -8.66 -14.93 3.21
N ARG A 39 -8.09 -16.12 3.49
CA ARG A 39 -6.70 -16.23 3.95
C ARG A 39 -5.71 -15.62 2.96
N ARG A 40 -5.88 -15.82 1.65
CA ARG A 40 -5.06 -15.16 0.62
C ARG A 40 -5.20 -13.63 0.62
N GLY A 41 -6.39 -13.09 0.89
CA GLY A 41 -6.59 -11.64 1.10
C GLY A 41 -5.73 -11.14 2.27
N LEU A 42 -5.93 -11.76 3.44
CA LEU A 42 -5.23 -11.45 4.68
C LEU A 42 -3.70 -11.60 4.56
N GLU A 43 -3.21 -12.62 3.85
CA GLU A 43 -1.79 -12.81 3.53
C GLU A 43 -1.20 -11.57 2.82
N GLY A 44 -1.97 -10.95 1.91
CA GLY A 44 -1.60 -9.74 1.17
C GLY A 44 -1.73 -8.45 1.98
N GLU A 45 -2.81 -8.33 2.78
CA GLU A 45 -3.01 -7.23 3.74
C GLU A 45 -1.85 -7.20 4.75
N ARG A 46 -1.48 -8.35 5.32
CA ARG A 46 -0.35 -8.52 6.25
C ARG A 46 1.00 -8.19 5.62
N ALA A 47 1.25 -8.66 4.39
CA ALA A 47 2.49 -8.37 3.67
C ALA A 47 2.64 -6.88 3.35
N THR A 48 1.53 -6.21 3.04
CA THR A 48 1.49 -4.76 2.80
C THR A 48 1.71 -3.99 4.10
N ALA A 49 1.04 -4.39 5.19
CA ALA A 49 1.23 -3.78 6.52
C ALA A 49 2.71 -3.76 6.93
N HIS A 50 3.42 -4.90 6.79
CA HIS A 50 4.86 -4.98 7.11
C HIS A 50 5.73 -3.99 6.31
N ILE A 51 5.42 -3.76 5.03
CA ILE A 51 6.14 -2.79 4.18
C ILE A 51 5.89 -1.35 4.65
N LEU A 52 4.64 -1.03 5.02
CA LEU A 52 4.27 0.28 5.53
C LEU A 52 4.86 0.52 6.93
N ASP A 53 4.78 -0.45 7.86
CA ASP A 53 5.40 -0.38 9.19
C ASP A 53 6.90 -0.08 9.07
N ARG A 54 7.62 -0.85 8.23
CA ARG A 54 9.04 -0.64 7.99
C ARG A 54 9.35 0.75 7.43
N HIS A 55 8.44 1.35 6.65
CA HIS A 55 8.61 2.72 6.15
C HIS A 55 8.24 3.79 7.19
N PHE A 56 7.23 3.57 8.03
CA PHE A 56 6.57 4.61 8.82
C PHE A 56 6.85 4.57 10.33
N HIS A 57 7.38 3.48 10.91
CA HIS A 57 7.64 3.33 12.34
C HIS A 57 8.28 4.60 12.96
N ASP A 58 9.50 4.94 12.53
CA ASP A 58 10.25 6.12 12.99
C ASP A 58 10.15 7.31 12.02
N ARG A 59 8.92 7.61 11.57
CA ARG A 59 8.63 8.89 10.89
C ARG A 59 7.83 9.80 11.83
N PRO A 60 8.40 10.90 12.34
CA PRO A 60 7.63 11.88 13.14
C PRO A 60 6.65 12.69 12.29
N ASP A 61 6.85 12.73 10.97
CA ASP A 61 6.00 13.48 10.03
C ASP A 61 4.67 12.78 9.68
N HIS A 62 4.56 11.50 10.02
CA HIS A 62 3.54 10.60 9.50
C HIS A 62 2.90 9.74 10.58
N VAL A 63 1.60 9.48 10.45
CA VAL A 63 0.92 8.40 11.17
C VAL A 63 0.42 7.36 10.17
N LEU A 64 0.63 6.10 10.53
CA LEU A 64 0.01 4.94 9.92
C LEU A 64 -1.05 4.35 10.87
N LEU A 65 -2.23 4.03 10.33
CA LEU A 65 -3.30 3.30 11.03
C LEU A 65 -3.77 2.15 10.13
N HIS A 66 -3.93 0.96 10.70
CA HIS A 66 -4.37 -0.24 9.98
C HIS A 66 -5.78 -0.66 10.37
N ASP A 67 -6.44 -1.39 9.49
CA ASP A 67 -7.63 -2.21 9.74
C ASP A 67 -8.73 -1.42 10.46
N LEU A 68 -9.00 -0.22 9.94
CA LEU A 68 -10.06 0.66 10.44
C LEU A 68 -11.38 0.30 9.78
N ARG A 69 -12.47 0.59 10.47
CA ARG A 69 -13.85 0.39 10.00
C ARG A 69 -14.70 1.49 10.59
N LEU A 70 -15.20 2.38 9.74
CA LEU A 70 -15.92 3.61 10.12
C LEU A 70 -17.34 3.57 9.54
N PRO A 71 -18.36 4.12 10.21
CA PRO A 71 -19.68 4.30 9.62
C PRO A 71 -19.61 5.23 8.41
N ASP A 72 -20.38 4.93 7.36
CA ASP A 72 -20.40 5.72 6.12
C ASP A 72 -21.36 6.93 6.15
N GLY A 73 -22.20 7.02 7.18
CA GLY A 73 -23.22 8.06 7.36
C GLY A 73 -24.58 7.74 6.75
N ILE A 74 -24.74 6.60 6.08
CA ILE A 74 -26.01 6.14 5.46
C ILE A 74 -26.46 4.76 5.99
N GLY A 75 -25.94 4.35 7.15
CA GLY A 75 -26.28 3.08 7.82
C GLY A 75 -25.35 1.90 7.46
N GLY A 76 -24.35 2.12 6.60
CA GLY A 76 -23.31 1.15 6.27
C GLY A 76 -21.96 1.51 6.88
N PHE A 77 -20.91 0.86 6.37
CA PHE A 77 -19.54 0.97 6.88
C PHE A 77 -18.50 0.92 5.76
N ALA A 78 -17.46 1.74 5.86
CA ALA A 78 -16.23 1.59 5.09
C ALA A 78 -15.15 0.92 5.96
N GLN A 79 -14.68 -0.26 5.55
CA GLN A 79 -13.38 -0.79 5.98
C GLN A 79 -12.26 -0.02 5.26
N PHE A 80 -11.14 0.20 5.93
CA PHE A 80 -9.90 0.76 5.40
C PHE A 80 -8.75 -0.15 5.82
N ASP A 81 -8.04 -0.74 4.85
CA ASP A 81 -6.92 -1.62 5.16
C ASP A 81 -5.79 -0.80 5.79
N HIS A 82 -5.39 0.31 5.16
CA HIS A 82 -4.43 1.26 5.75
C HIS A 82 -4.80 2.73 5.47
N ILE A 83 -4.58 3.59 6.47
CA ILE A 83 -4.66 5.06 6.36
C ILE A 83 -3.30 5.67 6.72
N ILE A 84 -2.81 6.58 5.87
CA ILE A 84 -1.58 7.35 6.14
C ILE A 84 -1.92 8.84 6.24
N LEU A 85 -1.62 9.46 7.40
CA LEU A 85 -1.76 10.89 7.64
C LEU A 85 -0.37 11.56 7.60
N SER A 86 -0.23 12.68 6.89
CA SER A 86 1.03 13.44 6.79
C SER A 86 0.82 14.89 7.23
N ARG A 87 1.61 15.34 8.23
CA ARG A 87 1.47 16.66 8.85
C ARG A 87 1.95 17.82 7.97
N LEU A 88 3.03 17.61 7.20
CA LEU A 88 3.74 18.69 6.49
C LEU A 88 3.30 18.83 5.03
N SER A 89 2.83 17.75 4.38
CA SER A 89 2.16 17.83 3.08
C SER A 89 0.65 18.11 3.21
N ARG A 90 0.10 18.14 4.44
CA ARG A 90 -1.33 18.36 4.75
C ARG A 90 -2.23 17.39 3.95
N THR A 91 -1.84 16.11 3.96
CA THR A 91 -2.48 15.04 3.16
C THR A 91 -2.89 13.83 4.00
N ALA A 92 -4.10 13.33 3.78
CA ALA A 92 -4.51 11.99 4.21
C ALA A 92 -4.50 11.04 3.00
N THR A 93 -4.28 9.75 3.24
CA THR A 93 -4.18 8.72 2.19
C THR A 93 -4.97 7.50 2.59
N VAL A 94 -5.90 7.06 1.75
CA VAL A 94 -6.47 5.71 1.81
C VAL A 94 -5.63 4.78 0.94
N VAL A 95 -5.28 3.62 1.48
CA VAL A 95 -4.54 2.56 0.78
C VAL A 95 -5.35 1.26 0.90
N GLU A 96 -5.81 0.77 -0.25
CA GLU A 96 -6.56 -0.48 -0.41
C GLU A 96 -5.62 -1.59 -0.92
N VAL A 97 -5.76 -2.81 -0.42
CA VAL A 97 -4.90 -3.94 -0.82
C VAL A 97 -5.66 -4.93 -1.71
N LYS A 98 -5.06 -5.32 -2.85
CA LYS A 98 -5.64 -6.31 -3.77
C LYS A 98 -4.63 -7.39 -4.18
N ASN A 99 -4.78 -8.59 -3.61
CA ASN A 99 -3.92 -9.75 -3.90
C ASN A 99 -4.27 -10.45 -5.23
N TYR A 100 -4.06 -9.75 -6.35
CA TYR A 100 -4.05 -10.36 -7.69
C TYR A 100 -2.64 -10.89 -8.02
N ARG A 101 -2.54 -12.03 -8.72
CA ARG A 101 -1.26 -12.58 -9.23
C ARG A 101 -1.16 -12.63 -10.76
N GLY A 102 -2.22 -12.23 -11.47
CA GLY A 102 -2.23 -12.20 -12.94
C GLY A 102 -1.64 -10.92 -13.53
N ARG A 103 -1.92 -10.66 -14.81
CA ARG A 103 -1.77 -9.35 -15.45
C ARG A 103 -3.10 -8.60 -15.38
N LEU A 104 -3.12 -7.47 -14.67
CA LEU A 104 -4.20 -6.49 -14.69
C LEU A 104 -4.25 -5.76 -16.03
N SER A 105 -5.44 -5.61 -16.58
CA SER A 105 -5.74 -4.75 -17.72
C SER A 105 -7.13 -4.13 -17.59
N LYS A 106 -7.45 -3.20 -18.49
CA LYS A 106 -8.74 -2.50 -18.57
C LYS A 106 -9.19 -2.50 -20.02
N ASN A 107 -10.50 -2.61 -20.28
CA ASN A 107 -11.04 -2.48 -21.64
C ASN A 107 -11.44 -1.04 -21.97
N GLU A 108 -12.06 -0.84 -23.13
CA GLU A 108 -12.47 0.48 -23.65
C GLU A 108 -13.69 1.08 -22.92
N HIS A 109 -14.32 0.32 -22.01
CA HIS A 109 -15.48 0.73 -21.19
C HIS A 109 -15.15 0.96 -19.70
N ASP A 110 -13.86 0.96 -19.30
CA ASP A 110 -13.41 0.96 -17.89
C ASP A 110 -13.85 -0.27 -17.07
N GLU A 111 -14.07 -1.40 -17.75
CA GLU A 111 -14.22 -2.70 -17.10
C GLU A 111 -12.82 -3.31 -16.88
N TRP A 112 -12.61 -3.85 -15.68
CA TRP A 112 -11.30 -4.31 -15.23
C TRP A 112 -11.16 -5.82 -15.37
N LEU A 113 -9.98 -6.25 -15.79
CA LEU A 113 -9.71 -7.62 -16.23
C LEU A 113 -8.43 -8.13 -15.60
N VAL A 114 -8.41 -9.40 -15.17
CA VAL A 114 -7.19 -10.10 -14.77
C VAL A 114 -6.95 -11.32 -15.66
N TRP A 115 -5.82 -11.30 -16.35
CA TRP A 115 -5.31 -12.45 -17.11
C TRP A 115 -4.49 -13.33 -16.18
N TYR A 116 -5.00 -14.52 -15.88
CA TYR A 116 -4.27 -15.54 -15.11
C TYR A 116 -3.55 -16.50 -16.05
N GLU A 117 -2.39 -16.98 -15.63
CA GLU A 117 -1.62 -18.00 -16.35
C GLU A 117 -2.48 -19.26 -16.60
N GLY A 118 -2.26 -19.91 -17.76
CA GLY A 118 -3.04 -21.06 -18.21
C GLY A 118 -4.48 -20.76 -18.66
N ARG A 119 -5.03 -19.55 -18.45
CA ARG A 119 -6.41 -19.22 -18.87
C ARG A 119 -6.44 -18.56 -20.25
N ARG A 120 -7.28 -19.12 -21.14
CA ARG A 120 -7.53 -18.59 -22.50
C ARG A 120 -8.40 -17.32 -22.56
N ARG A 121 -9.03 -16.93 -21.45
CA ARG A 121 -9.86 -15.73 -21.30
C ARG A 121 -9.50 -15.04 -19.98
N PRO A 122 -9.55 -13.70 -19.89
CA PRO A 122 -9.42 -12.99 -18.62
C PRO A 122 -10.61 -13.31 -17.70
N ILE A 123 -10.50 -12.91 -16.44
CA ILE A 123 -11.62 -12.84 -15.50
C ILE A 123 -11.95 -11.37 -15.25
N ASP A 124 -13.23 -11.03 -15.37
CA ASP A 124 -13.74 -9.69 -15.05
C ASP A 124 -13.68 -9.45 -13.54
N ILE A 125 -13.24 -8.27 -13.12
CA ILE A 125 -13.14 -7.87 -11.72
C ILE A 125 -13.79 -6.50 -11.49
N PRO A 126 -14.29 -6.23 -10.26
CA PRO A 126 -14.67 -4.87 -9.89
C PRO A 126 -13.47 -3.91 -10.03
N ASN A 127 -13.73 -2.68 -10.50
CA ASN A 127 -12.71 -1.63 -10.57
C ASN A 127 -12.08 -1.41 -9.17
N PRO A 128 -10.79 -1.73 -8.97
CA PRO A 128 -10.21 -1.77 -7.64
C PRO A 128 -10.04 -0.36 -7.03
N LEU A 129 -9.80 0.65 -7.88
CA LEU A 129 -9.66 2.04 -7.46
C LEU A 129 -11.01 2.67 -7.10
N ALA A 130 -12.13 2.14 -7.61
CA ALA A 130 -13.47 2.62 -7.24
C ALA A 130 -13.81 2.36 -5.77
N GLN A 131 -13.28 1.29 -5.16
CA GLN A 131 -13.41 1.05 -3.71
C GLN A 131 -12.60 2.07 -2.89
N ALA A 132 -11.31 2.23 -3.22
CA ALA A 132 -10.43 3.21 -2.60
C ALA A 132 -10.97 4.65 -2.69
N ARG A 133 -11.62 5.00 -3.81
CA ARG A 133 -12.32 6.29 -3.98
C ARG A 133 -13.50 6.44 -3.02
N ARG A 134 -14.37 5.43 -2.86
CA ARG A 134 -15.51 5.49 -1.91
C ARG A 134 -15.04 5.60 -0.46
N GLN A 135 -14.05 4.81 -0.05
CA GLN A 135 -13.43 4.90 1.27
C GLN A 135 -12.88 6.31 1.54
N LYS A 136 -12.18 6.91 0.57
CA LYS A 136 -11.71 8.30 0.64
C LYS A 136 -12.83 9.31 0.92
N GLU A 137 -14.01 9.13 0.35
CA GLU A 137 -15.14 10.03 0.61
C GLU A 137 -15.72 9.85 2.02
N VAL A 138 -15.74 8.63 2.57
CA VAL A 138 -16.08 8.40 3.99
C VAL A 138 -15.03 9.02 4.93
N LEU A 139 -13.74 8.89 4.61
CA LEU A 139 -12.67 9.56 5.37
C LEU A 139 -12.79 11.09 5.29
N ARG A 140 -13.16 11.65 4.12
CA ARG A 140 -13.45 13.07 3.96
C ARG A 140 -14.63 13.52 4.83
N ALA A 141 -15.71 12.75 4.84
CA ALA A 141 -16.89 13.03 5.66
C ALA A 141 -16.54 13.02 7.15
N TRP A 142 -15.79 12.01 7.61
CA TRP A 142 -15.31 11.92 8.99
C TRP A 142 -14.41 13.12 9.36
N LEU A 143 -13.41 13.44 8.52
CA LEU A 143 -12.51 14.57 8.75
C LEU A 143 -13.27 15.90 8.86
N LYS A 144 -14.24 16.14 7.97
CA LYS A 144 -15.08 17.34 8.02
C LYS A 144 -15.98 17.38 9.25
N ALA A 145 -16.61 16.25 9.62
CA ALA A 145 -17.45 16.16 10.81
C ALA A 145 -16.68 16.46 12.11
N GLN A 146 -15.41 16.04 12.18
CA GLN A 146 -14.53 16.31 13.32
C GLN A 146 -13.75 17.65 13.22
N ARG A 147 -13.99 18.45 12.16
CA ARG A 147 -13.32 19.74 11.88
C ARG A 147 -11.80 19.65 11.66
N HIS A 148 -11.36 18.52 11.08
CA HIS A 148 -9.98 18.20 10.72
C HIS A 148 -9.71 18.28 9.20
N ASP A 149 -10.67 18.75 8.41
CA ASP A 149 -10.54 18.95 6.97
C ASP A 149 -9.45 19.97 6.61
N LEU A 150 -9.30 21.04 7.41
CA LEU A 150 -8.20 22.00 7.29
C LEU A 150 -6.82 21.42 7.68
N ALA A 151 -6.76 20.25 8.34
CA ALA A 151 -5.50 19.56 8.62
C ALA A 151 -5.03 18.69 7.43
N PHE A 152 -5.97 18.26 6.57
CA PHE A 152 -5.73 17.31 5.48
C PHE A 152 -6.48 17.70 4.20
N GLU A 153 -6.17 18.88 3.67
CA GLU A 153 -6.75 19.47 2.44
C GLU A 153 -6.83 18.49 1.27
N LYS A 154 -5.83 17.61 1.13
CA LYS A 154 -5.71 16.64 0.04
C LYS A 154 -5.89 15.23 0.56
N ILE A 155 -6.88 14.53 0.03
CA ILE A 155 -7.14 13.12 0.37
C ILE A 155 -6.86 12.26 -0.86
N GLY A 156 -5.87 11.37 -0.73
CA GLY A 156 -5.45 10.40 -1.73
C GLY A 156 -6.21 9.07 -1.61
N ALA A 157 -6.32 8.35 -2.71
CA ALA A 157 -6.88 7.00 -2.77
C ALA A 157 -5.98 6.16 -3.68
N PHE A 158 -5.36 5.13 -3.12
CA PHE A 158 -4.35 4.30 -3.77
C PHE A 158 -4.71 2.81 -3.63
N VAL A 159 -4.28 2.00 -4.60
CA VAL A 159 -4.36 0.53 -4.54
C VAL A 159 -2.96 -0.06 -4.57
N ILE A 160 -2.66 -0.94 -3.62
CA ILE A 160 -1.45 -1.77 -3.61
C ILE A 160 -1.78 -3.17 -4.12
N ILE A 161 -0.90 -3.70 -4.97
CA ILE A 161 -0.93 -5.08 -5.45
C ILE A 161 0.41 -5.78 -5.19
N PRO A 162 0.45 -7.13 -5.14
CA PRO A 162 1.69 -7.90 -5.07
C PRO A 162 2.72 -7.54 -6.16
N SER A 163 4.01 -7.68 -5.83
CA SER A 163 5.11 -7.34 -6.74
C SER A 163 5.29 -8.33 -7.90
N ASP A 164 4.72 -9.54 -7.83
CA ASP A 164 4.64 -10.49 -8.95
C ASP A 164 3.52 -10.11 -9.95
N CYS A 165 2.44 -9.47 -9.50
CA CYS A 165 1.33 -9.03 -10.35
C CYS A 165 1.78 -8.03 -11.43
N SER A 166 1.39 -8.27 -12.68
CA SER A 166 1.71 -7.38 -13.81
C SER A 166 0.60 -6.34 -14.04
N ILE A 167 0.94 -5.14 -14.51
CA ILE A 167 -0.03 -4.09 -14.85
C ILE A 167 0.19 -3.69 -16.31
N ASP A 168 -0.84 -3.83 -17.13
CA ASP A 168 -0.83 -3.29 -18.49
C ASP A 168 -1.01 -1.76 -18.45
N ARG A 169 0.11 -1.03 -18.35
CA ARG A 169 0.11 0.43 -18.35
C ARG A 169 -0.31 1.07 -19.68
N SER A 170 -0.44 0.30 -20.78
CA SER A 170 -0.99 0.80 -22.04
C SER A 170 -2.52 0.84 -22.03
N LYS A 171 -3.16 -0.04 -21.24
CA LYS A 171 -4.63 -0.14 -21.10
C LYS A 171 -5.17 0.44 -19.79
N VAL A 172 -4.42 0.33 -18.69
CA VAL A 172 -4.79 0.85 -17.36
C VAL A 172 -4.54 2.36 -17.25
N GLY A 173 -3.52 2.88 -17.93
CA GLY A 173 -3.02 4.25 -17.73
C GLY A 173 -1.82 4.32 -16.77
N ARG A 174 -1.08 5.44 -16.84
CA ARG A 174 0.14 5.70 -16.03
C ARG A 174 -0.16 6.52 -14.78
N ASP A 175 -1.18 7.37 -14.87
CA ASP A 175 -1.77 8.24 -13.85
C ASP A 175 -2.66 7.49 -12.84
N VAL A 176 -3.18 6.32 -13.22
CA VAL A 176 -4.04 5.52 -12.34
C VAL A 176 -3.26 4.98 -11.15
N ALA A 177 -3.68 5.39 -9.95
CA ALA A 177 -3.04 5.19 -8.66
C ALA A 177 -3.12 3.75 -8.10
N ILE A 178 -2.79 2.78 -8.95
CA ILE A 178 -2.57 1.37 -8.59
C ILE A 178 -1.08 1.06 -8.77
N TYR A 179 -0.43 0.46 -7.76
CA TYR A 179 1.01 0.23 -7.76
C TYR A 179 1.36 -1.14 -7.16
N LYS A 180 2.39 -1.79 -7.72
CA LYS A 180 3.05 -2.92 -7.06
C LYS A 180 3.62 -2.46 -5.70
N ALA A 181 3.62 -3.34 -4.70
CA ALA A 181 4.02 -3.02 -3.32
C ALA A 181 5.47 -2.49 -3.20
N ASP A 182 6.39 -3.01 -4.02
CA ASP A 182 7.78 -2.55 -4.15
C ASP A 182 7.91 -1.12 -4.71
N ASN A 183 6.96 -0.67 -5.53
CA ASN A 183 6.94 0.64 -6.18
C ASN A 183 6.05 1.66 -5.44
N PHE A 184 5.11 1.22 -4.59
CA PHE A 184 4.10 2.07 -3.95
C PHE A 184 4.72 3.25 -3.20
N ILE A 185 5.71 3.02 -2.33
CA ILE A 185 6.32 4.05 -1.48
C ILE A 185 6.90 5.20 -2.31
N ALA A 186 7.53 4.88 -3.46
CA ALA A 186 8.12 5.88 -4.33
C ALA A 186 7.05 6.75 -5.01
N ALA A 187 5.97 6.14 -5.52
CA ALA A 187 4.87 6.87 -6.15
C ALA A 187 4.04 7.68 -5.14
N TRP A 188 3.76 7.11 -3.96
CA TRP A 188 3.03 7.80 -2.90
C TRP A 188 3.81 9.02 -2.34
N ALA A 189 5.15 8.98 -2.35
CA ALA A 189 5.98 10.08 -1.88
C ALA A 189 5.80 11.39 -2.71
N GLU A 190 5.33 11.30 -3.96
CA GLU A 190 4.97 12.47 -4.77
C GLU A 190 3.69 13.17 -4.29
N PHE A 191 2.83 12.46 -3.54
CA PHE A 191 1.56 12.95 -2.98
C PHE A 191 1.65 13.29 -1.48
N GLY A 192 2.07 12.32 -0.65
CA GLY A 192 2.08 12.42 0.82
C GLY A 192 3.48 12.47 1.44
N GLY A 193 4.52 12.44 0.61
CA GLY A 193 5.91 12.55 1.06
C GLY A 193 6.27 13.97 1.50
N VAL A 194 7.42 14.09 2.17
CA VAL A 194 7.93 15.35 2.72
C VAL A 194 9.28 15.66 2.10
N SER A 195 9.31 16.65 1.22
CA SER A 195 10.55 17.22 0.67
C SER A 195 11.31 17.99 1.78
N PRO A 196 12.66 17.94 1.82
CA PRO A 196 13.46 18.76 2.73
C PRO A 196 13.16 20.26 2.61
N PHE A 197 12.91 20.75 1.39
CA PHE A 197 12.49 22.15 1.17
C PHE A 197 11.08 22.40 1.71
N GLY A 198 10.16 21.43 1.56
CA GLY A 198 8.81 21.49 2.11
C GLY A 198 8.78 21.59 3.64
N ARG A 199 9.78 21.06 4.35
CA ARG A 199 9.90 21.21 5.82
C ARG A 199 10.14 22.65 6.27
N LEU A 200 10.79 23.48 5.44
CA LEU A 200 11.17 24.85 5.78
C LEU A 200 10.04 25.87 5.62
N PHE A 201 9.01 25.54 4.82
CA PHE A 201 7.93 26.49 4.45
C PHE A 201 6.52 25.98 4.76
N SER A 202 6.37 24.82 5.41
CA SER A 202 5.05 24.23 5.69
C SER A 202 4.42 24.77 6.98
N SER A 203 3.28 25.45 6.85
CA SER A 203 2.31 25.71 7.91
C SER A 203 1.49 24.45 8.26
N GLY A 204 2.20 23.34 8.46
CA GLY A 204 1.61 22.03 8.74
C GLY A 204 0.86 21.97 10.07
N VAL A 205 0.07 20.90 10.23
CA VAL A 205 -0.60 20.52 11.49
C VAL A 205 0.42 20.53 12.64
N ALA A 206 0.07 20.81 13.91
CA ALA A 206 1.02 20.65 15.02
C ALA A 206 1.28 19.15 15.35
N ALA A 207 2.43 18.78 15.93
CA ALA A 207 2.78 17.36 16.13
C ALA A 207 1.84 16.66 17.12
N LYS A 208 1.55 17.33 18.24
CA LYS A 208 0.53 16.91 19.22
C LYS A 208 -0.87 16.80 18.58
N SER A 209 -1.22 17.71 17.68
CA SER A 209 -2.50 17.67 16.95
C SER A 209 -2.57 16.51 15.95
N LEU A 210 -1.47 16.16 15.26
CA LEU A 210 -1.43 14.96 14.41
C LEU A 210 -1.72 13.70 15.24
N MET A 211 -1.17 13.59 16.45
CA MET A 211 -1.44 12.44 17.34
C MET A 211 -2.89 12.45 17.81
N ALA A 212 -3.41 13.57 18.28
CA ALA A 212 -4.79 13.69 18.74
C ALA A 212 -5.82 13.30 17.66
N ILE A 213 -5.62 13.76 16.41
CA ILE A 213 -6.50 13.40 15.29
C ILE A 213 -6.40 11.91 14.97
N ALA A 214 -5.19 11.34 14.96
CA ALA A 214 -5.01 9.91 14.73
C ALA A 214 -5.60 9.04 15.85
N GLN A 215 -5.46 9.44 17.11
CA GLN A 215 -6.06 8.77 18.26
C GLN A 215 -7.59 8.83 18.20
N GLN A 216 -8.17 9.97 17.81
CA GLN A 216 -9.61 10.12 17.61
C GLN A 216 -10.12 9.26 16.42
N LEU A 217 -9.33 9.13 15.36
CA LEU A 217 -9.63 8.28 14.21
C LEU A 217 -9.56 6.79 14.57
N ALA A 218 -8.58 6.39 15.39
CA ALA A 218 -8.49 5.04 15.94
C ALA A 218 -9.67 4.72 16.88
N ALA A 219 -10.04 5.65 17.76
CA ALA A 219 -11.20 5.53 18.65
C ALA A 219 -12.55 5.55 17.92
N SER A 220 -12.58 6.00 16.66
CA SER A 220 -13.79 5.94 15.81
C SER A 220 -13.98 4.58 15.14
N HIS A 221 -13.08 3.63 15.35
CA HIS A 221 -13.18 2.27 14.82
C HIS A 221 -14.36 1.50 15.45
N GLN A 222 -15.23 0.97 14.61
CA GLN A 222 -16.24 0.00 15.01
C GLN A 222 -15.90 -1.35 14.37
N PRO A 223 -15.43 -2.36 15.15
CA PRO A 223 -15.12 -3.70 14.64
C PRO A 223 -16.24 -4.32 13.82
N ASP A 224 -15.90 -5.29 12.97
CA ASP A 224 -16.92 -6.07 12.28
C ASP A 224 -17.53 -7.07 13.29
N PRO A 225 -18.86 -7.08 13.51
CA PRO A 225 -19.48 -7.95 14.52
C PRO A 225 -19.57 -9.42 14.09
N ARG A 226 -19.16 -9.74 12.85
CA ARG A 226 -19.27 -11.08 12.29
C ARG A 226 -18.18 -12.01 12.82
N THR A 227 -18.57 -13.25 13.13
CA THR A 227 -17.63 -14.31 13.49
C THR A 227 -16.79 -14.76 12.29
N PHE A 228 -15.71 -15.48 12.59
CA PHE A 228 -14.91 -16.18 11.60
C PHE A 228 -15.78 -17.05 10.67
N GLU A 229 -16.70 -17.83 11.28
CA GLU A 229 -17.60 -18.75 10.59
C GLU A 229 -18.56 -18.02 9.64
N GLU A 230 -19.17 -16.92 10.09
CA GLU A 230 -20.06 -16.08 9.29
C GLU A 230 -19.30 -15.45 8.09
N LEU A 231 -18.03 -15.07 8.27
CA LEU A 231 -17.18 -14.52 7.19
C LEU A 231 -16.82 -15.54 6.09
N VAL A 232 -16.82 -16.85 6.39
CA VAL A 232 -16.64 -17.91 5.37
C VAL A 232 -17.96 -18.45 4.82
N GLY A 233 -19.10 -18.05 5.39
CA GLY A 233 -20.44 -18.45 4.96
C GLY A 233 -20.95 -19.74 5.62
N LEU A 234 -20.55 -19.99 6.87
CA LEU A 234 -21.23 -20.92 7.78
C LEU A 234 -22.35 -20.18 8.55
N PRO A 235 -23.36 -20.90 9.07
CA PRO A 235 -24.36 -20.31 9.98
C PRO A 235 -23.71 -19.84 11.29
N SER A 236 -24.40 -18.97 12.03
CA SER A 236 -23.92 -18.53 13.34
C SER A 236 -24.17 -19.60 14.39
N ARG A 237 -23.14 -19.95 15.17
CA ARG A 237 -23.32 -20.78 16.39
C ARG A 237 -24.21 -20.11 17.45
N LYS A 238 -24.51 -18.82 17.30
CA LYS A 238 -25.49 -18.09 18.13
C LYS A 238 -26.91 -18.64 17.97
N ASP A 239 -27.20 -19.33 16.86
CA ASP A 239 -28.51 -19.93 16.56
C ASP A 239 -28.66 -21.37 17.09
N GLU A 240 -27.59 -21.99 17.61
CA GLU A 240 -27.59 -23.41 18.06
C GLU A 240 -27.82 -23.60 19.58
N HIS A 241 -28.07 -22.52 20.33
CA HIS A 241 -28.65 -22.68 21.67
C HIS A 241 -30.17 -22.85 21.55
N PRO A 242 -30.75 -24.03 21.83
CA PRO A 242 -32.18 -24.12 22.07
C PRO A 242 -32.52 -23.19 23.24
N SER A 243 -33.53 -22.35 23.07
CA SER A 243 -34.10 -21.59 24.18
C SER A 243 -34.46 -22.55 25.32
N ALA A 244 -34.31 -22.13 26.58
CA ALA A 244 -34.66 -22.97 27.73
C ALA A 244 -36.11 -23.49 27.66
N ALA A 245 -37.01 -22.74 27.00
CA ALA A 245 -38.37 -23.15 26.70
C ALA A 245 -38.46 -24.40 25.78
N THR A 246 -37.54 -24.56 24.83
CA THR A 246 -37.49 -25.72 23.92
C THR A 246 -36.99 -26.98 24.63
N VAL A 247 -36.03 -26.84 25.56
CA VAL A 247 -35.54 -27.96 26.37
C VAL A 247 -36.64 -28.46 27.31
N LEU A 248 -37.29 -27.54 28.04
CA LEU A 248 -38.43 -27.85 28.90
C LEU A 248 -39.59 -28.51 28.14
N ALA A 249 -39.94 -28.00 26.95
CA ALA A 249 -41.03 -28.56 26.15
C ALA A 249 -40.76 -30.01 25.70
N ALA A 250 -39.51 -30.35 25.38
CA ALA A 250 -39.13 -31.71 25.01
C ALA A 250 -39.19 -32.68 26.20
N GLU A 251 -38.81 -32.22 27.40
CA GLU A 251 -38.84 -33.02 28.63
C GLU A 251 -40.27 -33.26 29.11
N THR A 252 -41.17 -32.27 28.99
CA THR A 252 -42.60 -32.43 29.32
C THR A 252 -43.38 -33.33 28.37
N ALA A 253 -42.86 -33.64 27.18
CA ALA A 253 -43.55 -34.47 26.18
C ALA A 253 -43.39 -35.99 26.41
N SER A 254 -42.60 -36.42 27.39
CA SER A 254 -42.25 -37.83 27.64
C SER A 254 -42.84 -38.39 28.95
N ALA A 255 -43.89 -37.77 29.50
CA ALA A 255 -44.46 -38.12 30.81
C ALA A 255 -46.00 -38.12 30.84
N ALA A 256 -46.59 -39.14 30.23
CA ALA A 256 -47.98 -39.60 30.41
C ALA A 256 -47.91 -41.15 30.51
N GLU A 257 -48.63 -41.88 31.36
CA GLU A 257 -49.80 -41.64 32.23
C GLU A 257 -49.68 -42.62 33.46
N PRO A 258 -50.64 -42.81 34.41
CA PRO A 258 -52.05 -42.38 34.45
C PRO A 258 -52.51 -41.64 35.73
N GLU A 259 -53.81 -41.35 35.77
CA GLU A 259 -54.55 -40.57 36.77
C GLU A 259 -54.62 -41.19 38.19
N VAL A 260 -54.59 -40.33 39.22
CA VAL A 260 -55.46 -40.41 40.41
C VAL A 260 -55.79 -38.97 40.87
N ASP A 261 -57.06 -38.71 41.21
CA ASP A 261 -57.62 -37.41 41.63
C ASP A 261 -58.13 -37.50 43.11
N PRO A 262 -58.78 -36.46 43.67
CA PRO A 262 -58.28 -35.26 44.35
C PRO A 262 -58.22 -35.49 45.91
N PRO A 263 -58.34 -34.52 46.86
CA PRO A 263 -58.49 -33.05 46.77
C PRO A 263 -57.75 -32.18 47.81
N SER A 264 -58.00 -30.86 47.73
CA SER A 264 -58.03 -29.90 48.86
C SER A 264 -56.67 -29.49 49.48
N ASN A 265 -56.44 -28.25 49.95
CA ASN A 265 -57.31 -27.07 50.08
C ASN A 265 -56.45 -25.80 50.36
N VAL A 266 -57.00 -24.61 50.10
CA VAL A 266 -56.71 -23.27 50.72
C VAL A 266 -55.27 -22.71 50.75
N ASN A 267 -55.02 -21.40 50.92
CA ASN A 267 -55.70 -20.15 50.51
C ASN A 267 -54.83 -18.95 50.99
N LEU A 268 -54.81 -17.82 50.25
CA LEU A 268 -54.29 -16.48 50.66
C LEU A 268 -52.79 -16.39 51.08
N GLY A 269 -52.04 -15.33 50.77
CA GLY A 269 -52.31 -14.11 50.00
C GLY A 269 -51.32 -12.98 50.38
N SER A 270 -51.27 -11.88 49.61
CA SER A 270 -50.65 -10.56 49.96
C SER A 270 -49.11 -10.55 50.18
N VAL A 271 -48.24 -9.80 49.47
CA VAL A 271 -48.28 -8.49 48.77
C VAL A 271 -48.61 -7.31 49.72
N PRO A 272 -47.87 -6.16 49.73
CA PRO A 272 -46.66 -5.73 49.01
C PRO A 272 -45.41 -5.77 49.95
N ASP A 273 -44.37 -4.91 50.01
CA ASP A 273 -44.00 -3.62 49.36
C ASP A 273 -42.46 -3.33 49.45
N ALA A 274 -42.02 -2.13 49.04
CA ALA A 274 -40.65 -1.57 48.97
C ALA A 274 -40.32 -0.65 50.21
N PRO A 275 -39.28 0.25 50.28
CA PRO A 275 -38.25 0.63 49.28
C PRO A 275 -36.77 0.93 49.76
N GLU A 276 -35.86 1.01 48.77
CA GLU A 276 -34.77 2.01 48.49
C GLU A 276 -33.70 2.47 49.53
N GLU A 277 -32.69 3.23 49.02
CA GLU A 277 -31.51 3.87 49.67
C GLU A 277 -30.29 2.99 50.08
N ALA A 278 -29.01 3.39 49.98
CA ALA A 278 -28.32 4.51 49.31
C ALA A 278 -26.78 4.23 49.12
N GLU A 279 -26.01 5.14 48.50
CA GLU A 279 -24.53 5.08 48.35
C GLU A 279 -23.74 5.35 49.66
N PRO A 280 -22.41 5.11 49.68
CA PRO A 280 -21.49 6.26 49.89
C PRO A 280 -20.17 6.23 49.08
N THR A 281 -19.39 7.31 49.20
CA THR A 281 -18.28 7.71 48.29
C THR A 281 -16.89 7.80 48.96
N CYS A 282 -15.85 7.97 48.12
CA CYS A 282 -14.53 8.59 48.40
C CYS A 282 -13.47 7.87 49.25
N THR A 283 -12.25 7.72 48.69
CA THR A 283 -11.06 8.53 49.07
C THR A 283 -9.89 8.28 48.09
N ALA A 284 -8.84 9.10 48.13
CA ALA A 284 -7.69 9.06 47.21
C ALA A 284 -6.34 9.02 47.94
N ASN A 285 -5.26 8.71 47.21
CA ASN A 285 -3.86 8.90 47.60
C ASN A 285 -2.98 9.18 46.37
N GLU A 286 -1.83 9.82 46.57
CA GLU A 286 -0.99 10.44 45.51
C GLU A 286 0.52 10.14 45.74
N VAL A 287 1.38 10.62 44.83
CA VAL A 287 2.87 10.65 44.87
C VAL A 287 3.54 9.25 44.78
N VAL A 288 4.70 9.01 44.14
CA VAL A 288 5.85 9.87 43.75
C VAL A 288 6.42 9.51 42.36
N GLU A 289 7.06 10.49 41.70
CA GLU A 289 7.79 10.43 40.42
C GLU A 289 9.30 10.16 40.60
N ALA A 290 9.96 9.41 39.70
CA ALA A 290 11.43 9.33 39.61
C ALA A 290 11.98 8.81 38.26
N ALA A 291 12.92 9.53 37.65
CA ALA A 291 13.79 9.15 36.52
C ALA A 291 14.90 10.21 36.31
N PRO A 292 15.94 10.03 35.45
CA PRO A 292 16.50 8.81 34.84
C PRO A 292 18.01 8.60 35.15
N VAL A 293 18.63 7.50 34.69
CA VAL A 293 20.11 7.32 34.69
C VAL A 293 20.61 6.60 33.43
N ALA A 294 21.70 7.11 32.84
CA ALA A 294 22.56 6.54 31.79
C ALA A 294 23.89 7.34 31.77
N PRO A 295 24.98 6.96 31.04
CA PRO A 295 25.17 5.80 30.16
C PRO A 295 26.45 4.96 30.49
N VAL A 296 26.73 3.92 29.70
CA VAL A 296 28.07 3.33 29.52
C VAL A 296 28.26 2.94 28.05
N GLU A 297 29.44 3.19 27.48
CA GLU A 297 29.78 2.84 26.09
C GLU A 297 30.43 1.45 25.97
N ALA A 298 30.28 0.82 24.80
CA ALA A 298 31.11 -0.32 24.39
C ALA A 298 31.34 -0.28 22.87
N VAL A 299 32.59 -0.45 22.44
CA VAL A 299 33.02 -0.27 21.04
C VAL A 299 33.57 -1.58 20.47
N THR A 300 33.02 -2.02 19.34
CA THR A 300 33.65 -3.01 18.44
C THR A 300 33.35 -2.63 17.00
N ALA A 301 34.36 -2.63 16.12
CA ALA A 301 34.22 -2.18 14.73
C ALA A 301 35.01 -3.06 13.75
N THR A 302 34.42 -3.30 12.56
CA THR A 302 35.04 -3.89 11.37
C THR A 302 34.28 -3.38 10.12
N PRO A 303 34.88 -3.39 8.91
CA PRO A 303 34.73 -2.25 7.99
C PRO A 303 33.67 -2.41 6.89
N ALA A 304 33.27 -1.28 6.31
CA ALA A 304 32.37 -1.20 5.16
C ALA A 304 33.14 -1.04 3.82
N PRO A 305 32.53 -1.44 2.67
CA PRO A 305 32.93 -0.94 1.36
C PRO A 305 32.47 0.53 1.22
N SER A 306 33.37 1.48 1.49
CA SER A 306 33.09 2.91 1.44
C SER A 306 32.98 3.41 -0.01
N ASN A 307 31.83 4.01 -0.35
CA ASN A 307 31.63 4.69 -1.63
C ASN A 307 31.58 6.21 -1.37
N PRO A 308 32.69 6.96 -1.54
CA PRO A 308 32.81 8.33 -1.04
C PRO A 308 32.02 9.31 -1.91
N ILE A 309 30.85 9.76 -1.41
CA ILE A 309 30.07 10.83 -2.03
C ILE A 309 30.83 12.16 -1.86
N ARG A 310 31.68 12.50 -2.82
CA ARG A 310 32.28 13.84 -2.90
C ARG A 310 31.20 14.88 -3.21
N ALA A 311 31.08 15.88 -2.34
CA ALA A 311 30.17 16.99 -2.54
C ALA A 311 30.68 17.91 -3.67
N GLY A 312 29.85 18.13 -4.69
CA GLY A 312 30.17 18.99 -5.83
C GLY A 312 28.98 19.10 -6.79
N LYS A 313 29.10 19.97 -7.78
CA LYS A 313 28.19 20.01 -8.95
C LYS A 313 28.84 19.29 -10.12
N ALA A 314 28.04 18.63 -10.95
CA ALA A 314 28.53 18.08 -12.22
C ALA A 314 29.01 19.21 -13.15
N SER A 315 29.90 18.89 -14.09
CA SER A 315 30.39 19.87 -15.06
C SER A 315 29.28 20.36 -16.00
N THR A 316 29.59 21.40 -16.77
CA THR A 316 28.84 21.75 -17.98
C THR A 316 28.70 20.55 -18.92
N LYS A 317 27.61 20.53 -19.69
CA LYS A 317 27.34 19.60 -20.78
C LYS A 317 28.26 19.98 -21.95
N ILE A 318 29.08 19.03 -22.43
CA ILE A 318 29.97 19.20 -23.59
C ILE A 318 29.41 18.33 -24.71
N GLU A 319 29.32 18.83 -25.94
CA GLU A 319 28.93 18.02 -27.10
C GLU A 319 30.14 17.23 -27.63
N VAL A 320 29.94 15.95 -27.93
CA VAL A 320 30.98 15.02 -28.42
C VAL A 320 30.83 14.80 -29.92
N VAL A 321 29.60 14.56 -30.37
CA VAL A 321 29.16 14.52 -31.77
C VAL A 321 27.71 15.01 -31.83
N PRO A 322 27.20 15.52 -32.97
CA PRO A 322 25.87 16.15 -33.05
C PRO A 322 24.74 15.34 -32.39
N GLY A 323 24.14 15.94 -31.35
CA GLY A 323 23.07 15.36 -30.53
C GLY A 323 23.52 14.39 -29.44
N ILE A 324 24.82 14.18 -29.21
CA ILE A 324 25.38 13.30 -28.18
C ILE A 324 26.45 14.04 -27.37
N HIS A 325 26.29 14.03 -26.06
CA HIS A 325 27.00 14.90 -25.14
C HIS A 325 27.53 14.14 -23.92
N GLU A 326 28.47 14.73 -23.20
CA GLU A 326 29.00 14.23 -21.95
C GLU A 326 29.02 15.30 -20.84
N ARG A 327 29.25 14.85 -19.59
CA ARG A 327 29.70 15.69 -18.48
C ARG A 327 30.40 14.85 -17.41
N VAL A 328 31.28 15.48 -16.64
CA VAL A 328 31.90 14.88 -15.45
C VAL A 328 30.95 14.99 -14.25
N LEU A 329 30.82 13.93 -13.46
CA LEU A 329 30.05 13.90 -12.21
C LEU A 329 30.93 14.20 -10.97
N PRO A 330 30.35 14.60 -9.82
CA PRO A 330 31.13 14.90 -8.60
C PRO A 330 31.93 13.71 -8.05
N ASP A 331 31.54 12.48 -8.41
CA ASP A 331 32.24 11.24 -8.06
C ASP A 331 33.35 10.85 -9.08
N GLY A 332 33.61 11.70 -10.08
CA GLY A 332 34.64 11.49 -11.10
C GLY A 332 34.18 10.73 -12.35
N ARG A 333 32.99 10.11 -12.33
CA ARG A 333 32.49 9.33 -13.48
C ARG A 333 32.01 10.24 -14.61
N ILE A 334 32.07 9.74 -15.84
CA ILE A 334 31.56 10.44 -17.02
C ILE A 334 30.13 9.99 -17.29
N ALA A 335 29.27 10.95 -17.62
CA ALA A 335 27.87 10.73 -17.92
C ALA A 335 27.56 11.18 -19.35
N PHE A 336 27.27 10.22 -20.24
CA PHE A 336 26.89 10.49 -21.63
C PHE A 336 25.36 10.56 -21.80
N LEU A 337 24.88 11.53 -22.58
CA LEU A 337 23.47 11.81 -22.85
C LEU A 337 23.24 12.02 -24.34
N SER A 338 22.12 11.52 -24.86
CA SER A 338 21.64 11.84 -26.21
C SER A 338 20.45 12.79 -26.12
N ASP A 339 20.41 13.78 -27.01
CA ASP A 339 19.23 14.61 -27.21
C ASP A 339 18.18 13.86 -28.05
N GLU A 340 16.96 14.42 -28.20
CA GLU A 340 15.84 13.73 -28.86
C GLU A 340 15.89 13.78 -30.40
N THR A 341 17.11 13.79 -30.96
CA THR A 341 17.35 13.71 -32.41
C THR A 341 17.42 12.26 -32.90
N ASP A 342 17.00 12.03 -34.15
CA ASP A 342 16.77 10.67 -34.65
C ASP A 342 18.03 9.78 -34.62
N GLY A 343 17.83 8.55 -34.15
CA GLY A 343 18.86 7.56 -33.87
C GLY A 343 19.97 7.97 -32.88
N ALA A 344 19.90 9.13 -32.20
CA ALA A 344 20.98 9.57 -31.30
C ALA A 344 21.11 8.66 -30.07
N GLY A 345 19.97 8.22 -29.51
CA GLY A 345 19.93 7.26 -28.41
C GLY A 345 20.53 5.90 -28.77
N ASP A 346 20.27 5.40 -29.98
CA ASP A 346 20.81 4.11 -30.45
C ASP A 346 22.30 4.18 -30.79
N ARG A 347 22.77 5.29 -31.39
CA ARG A 347 24.20 5.56 -31.56
C ARG A 347 24.93 5.55 -30.22
N LEU A 348 24.39 6.26 -29.23
CA LEU A 348 24.97 6.31 -27.88
C LEU A 348 24.94 4.93 -27.19
N LYS A 349 23.80 4.22 -27.25
CA LYS A 349 23.68 2.85 -26.74
C LYS A 349 24.71 1.91 -27.37
N SER A 350 24.91 1.98 -28.69
CA SER A 350 25.92 1.19 -29.42
C SER A 350 27.37 1.58 -29.10
N ALA A 351 27.62 2.77 -28.57
CA ALA A 351 28.94 3.20 -28.12
C ALA A 351 29.21 2.84 -26.65
N CYS A 352 28.18 2.78 -25.80
CA CYS A 352 28.31 2.45 -24.38
C CYS A 352 28.05 0.97 -24.03
N ASP A 353 27.71 0.11 -25.00
CA ASP A 353 27.47 -1.31 -24.76
C ASP A 353 28.74 -2.00 -24.26
N GLY A 354 28.64 -2.79 -23.18
CA GLY A 354 29.78 -3.34 -22.44
C GLY A 354 30.67 -2.33 -21.69
N LEU A 355 30.78 -1.08 -22.16
CA LEU A 355 31.67 -0.04 -21.63
C LEU A 355 31.03 0.86 -20.55
N GLY A 356 29.70 0.84 -20.43
CA GLY A 356 28.96 1.72 -19.52
C GLY A 356 27.70 1.11 -18.92
N ARG A 357 27.23 1.72 -17.83
CA ARG A 357 26.00 1.35 -17.13
C ARG A 357 24.89 2.35 -17.43
N TRP A 358 23.78 1.88 -18.01
CA TRP A 358 22.57 2.68 -18.16
C TRP A 358 21.99 3.10 -16.80
N ASN A 359 21.64 4.37 -16.67
CA ASN A 359 21.01 4.95 -15.49
C ASN A 359 19.64 5.55 -15.88
N PRO A 360 18.53 4.80 -15.64
CA PRO A 360 17.20 5.21 -16.10
C PRO A 360 16.67 6.48 -15.43
N ARG A 361 17.20 6.85 -14.25
CA ARG A 361 16.75 8.05 -13.50
C ARG A 361 17.09 9.36 -14.21
N TYR A 362 18.16 9.39 -15.01
CA TYR A 362 18.64 10.59 -15.70
C TYR A 362 18.79 10.39 -17.22
N ARG A 363 18.23 9.30 -17.77
CA ARG A 363 18.32 8.89 -19.19
C ARG A 363 19.76 8.95 -19.74
N ASN A 364 20.75 8.54 -18.94
CA ASN A 364 22.16 8.67 -19.28
C ASN A 364 22.95 7.37 -19.07
N TRP A 365 24.08 7.25 -19.79
CA TRP A 365 25.06 6.18 -19.60
C TRP A 365 26.17 6.67 -18.69
N LEU A 366 26.54 5.88 -17.68
CA LEU A 366 27.64 6.16 -16.78
C LEU A 366 28.84 5.28 -17.12
N THR A 367 30.00 5.88 -17.28
CA THR A 367 31.28 5.18 -17.47
C THR A 367 32.33 5.71 -16.49
N ASP A 368 33.33 4.88 -16.21
CA ASP A 368 34.55 5.35 -15.56
C ASP A 368 35.43 6.13 -16.58
N PRO A 369 36.39 6.96 -16.14
CA PRO A 369 37.14 7.87 -17.03
C PRO A 369 37.86 7.19 -18.19
N ASP A 370 38.45 6.00 -17.96
CA ASP A 370 39.21 5.27 -18.98
C ASP A 370 38.28 4.73 -20.07
N GLN A 371 37.15 4.15 -19.67
CA GLN A 371 36.11 3.68 -20.60
C GLN A 371 35.48 4.84 -21.38
N ALA A 372 35.40 6.03 -20.78
CA ALA A 372 34.89 7.23 -21.46
C ALA A 372 35.75 7.64 -22.66
N ALA A 373 37.07 7.38 -22.65
CA ALA A 373 37.93 7.64 -23.80
C ALA A 373 37.52 6.77 -25.00
N VAL A 374 37.33 5.46 -24.77
CA VAL A 374 36.91 4.49 -25.79
C VAL A 374 35.51 4.82 -26.34
N VAL A 375 34.58 5.27 -25.48
CA VAL A 375 33.25 5.73 -25.92
C VAL A 375 33.34 6.96 -26.82
N ARG A 376 34.16 7.98 -26.47
CA ARG A 376 34.37 9.18 -27.31
C ARG A 376 34.93 8.82 -28.68
N GLU A 377 35.98 8.01 -28.72
CA GLU A 377 36.61 7.55 -29.96
C GLU A 377 35.62 6.77 -30.84
N THR A 378 34.87 5.84 -30.24
CA THR A 378 33.81 5.09 -30.92
C THR A 378 32.73 5.99 -31.51
N LEU A 379 32.32 7.05 -30.80
CA LEU A 379 31.34 8.03 -31.30
C LEU A 379 31.89 8.88 -32.44
N LEU A 380 33.16 9.33 -32.34
CA LEU A 380 33.82 10.15 -33.35
C LEU A 380 34.04 9.37 -34.66
N THR A 381 34.60 8.16 -34.59
CA THR A 381 34.83 7.31 -35.77
C THR A 381 33.51 6.97 -36.48
N LYS A 382 32.50 6.48 -35.74
CA LYS A 382 31.15 6.21 -36.29
C LYS A 382 30.45 7.46 -36.83
N HIS A 383 30.83 8.67 -36.39
CA HIS A 383 30.34 9.90 -36.99
C HIS A 383 31.07 10.23 -38.30
N GLN A 384 32.39 10.12 -38.34
CA GLN A 384 33.20 10.35 -39.54
C GLN A 384 32.83 9.39 -40.68
N GLU A 385 32.71 8.09 -40.40
CA GLU A 385 32.23 7.08 -41.35
C GLU A 385 30.88 7.47 -41.97
N ARG A 386 29.91 7.86 -41.13
CA ARG A 386 28.56 8.27 -41.59
C ARG A 386 28.60 9.56 -42.42
N SER A 387 29.49 10.49 -42.10
CA SER A 387 29.67 11.73 -42.87
C SER A 387 30.31 11.46 -44.23
N LEU A 388 31.27 10.54 -44.33
CA LEU A 388 31.87 10.10 -45.59
C LEU A 388 30.83 9.39 -46.48
N VAL A 389 30.10 8.41 -45.95
CA VAL A 389 29.03 7.71 -46.69
C VAL A 389 27.88 8.64 -47.09
N ALA A 390 27.63 9.72 -46.35
CA ALA A 390 26.67 10.75 -46.76
C ALA A 390 27.22 11.65 -47.89
N ALA A 391 28.51 11.96 -47.89
CA ALA A 391 29.17 12.70 -48.97
C ALA A 391 29.20 11.90 -50.28
N GLU A 392 29.56 10.61 -50.22
CA GLU A 392 29.54 9.68 -51.38
C GLU A 392 28.14 9.52 -51.99
N ARG A 393 27.09 9.65 -51.18
CA ARG A 393 25.68 9.56 -51.61
C ARG A 393 25.06 10.90 -52.02
N SER A 394 25.84 11.98 -52.03
CA SER A 394 25.36 13.30 -52.44
C SER A 394 25.41 13.45 -53.97
N PRO A 395 24.33 13.89 -54.66
CA PRO A 395 24.22 13.79 -56.13
C PRO A 395 25.27 14.54 -56.96
N THR A 396 26.01 15.47 -56.36
CA THR A 396 26.96 16.38 -57.03
C THR A 396 28.12 15.63 -57.70
N ALA A 397 28.54 14.47 -57.19
CA ALA A 397 29.68 13.72 -57.73
C ALA A 397 29.38 12.97 -59.04
N VAL A 398 28.11 12.69 -59.35
CA VAL A 398 27.71 11.88 -60.52
C VAL A 398 27.73 12.69 -61.82
N ASN A 399 27.62 14.02 -61.74
CA ASN A 399 27.26 14.86 -62.89
C ASN A 399 28.46 15.53 -63.60
N GLN A 400 29.65 14.93 -63.53
CA GLN A 400 30.86 15.42 -64.22
C GLN A 400 31.43 14.44 -65.27
N GLN A 401 30.98 13.17 -65.31
CA GLN A 401 31.32 12.23 -66.39
C GLN A 401 30.29 12.18 -67.54
N ALA A 402 29.19 12.94 -67.43
CA ALA A 402 28.11 12.96 -68.43
C ALA A 402 28.14 14.22 -69.34
N ARG A 403 29.33 14.75 -69.63
CA ARG A 403 29.51 15.98 -70.44
C ARG A 403 30.66 15.94 -71.47
N GLU A 404 31.33 14.81 -71.64
CA GLU A 404 32.41 14.61 -72.64
C GLU A 404 32.18 13.33 -73.48
N ALA A 405 30.92 13.00 -73.76
CA ALA A 405 30.47 11.92 -74.65
C ALA A 405 29.20 12.34 -75.40
#